data_AF-A0A1C6QV68-F1
#
_entry.id   AF-A0A1C6QV68-F1
#
_cell.length_a   1.000
_cell.length_b   1.000
_cell.length_c   1.000
_cell.angle_alpha   90.00
_cell.angle_beta   90.00
_cell.angle_gamma   90.00
#
_symmetry.space_group_name_H-M   'P 1'
#
loop_
_entity.id
_entity.type
_entity.pdbx_description
1 polymer ?
#
loop_
_entity_poly.entity_id
_entity_poly.type
_entity_poly.pdbx_seq_one_letter_code
_entity_poly.pdbx_strand_id
1 'polypeptide(L)' 'GLTERLTAVDGLLVINSPTGGPTTITAELPWREEGRGVPSGSP' A
#
# COMPACT_ATOMS: atom_id res chain seq x y z
N GLY A 1 -2.96 2.48 15.90
CA GLY A 1 -2.14 3.51 15.23
C GLY A 1 -2.19 3.35 13.73
N LEU A 2 -1.67 4.31 12.95
CA LEU A 2 -1.60 4.18 11.48
C LEU A 2 -0.67 3.02 11.06
N THR A 3 0.48 2.86 11.72
CA THR A 3 1.42 1.76 11.46
C THR A 3 0.76 0.39 11.61
N GLU A 4 0.05 0.15 12.71
CA GLU A 4 -0.67 -1.12 12.94
C GLU A 4 -1.73 -1.39 11.86
N ARG A 5 -2.42 -0.35 11.36
CA ARG A 5 -3.40 -0.49 10.27
C ARG A 5 -2.74 -0.85 8.95
N LEU A 6 -1.55 -0.30 8.67
CA LEU A 6 -0.79 -0.63 7.46
C LEU A 6 -0.20 -2.04 7.55
N THR A 7 0.34 -2.45 8.70
CA THR A 7 0.83 -3.82 8.91
C THR A 7 -0.28 -4.85 8.70
N ALA A 8 -1.52 -4.54 9.10
CA ALA A 8 -2.66 -5.46 8.91
C ALA A 8 -3.01 -5.74 7.44
N VAL A 9 -2.56 -4.90 6.50
CA VAL A 9 -2.83 -5.04 5.07
C VAL A 9 -1.55 -5.16 4.25
N ASP A 10 -0.42 -5.55 4.86
CA ASP A 10 0.90 -5.61 4.21
C ASP A 10 1.29 -4.28 3.51
N GLY A 11 0.83 -3.15 4.05
CA GLY A 11 1.14 -1.81 3.58
C GLY A 11 2.47 -1.27 4.10
N LEU A 12 3.01 -0.28 3.41
CA LEU A 12 4.28 0.38 3.74
C LEU A 12 4.03 1.83 4.18
N LEU A 13 4.73 2.25 5.23
CA LEU A 13 4.78 3.64 5.68
C LEU A 13 6.16 4.22 5.39
N VAL A 14 6.24 5.24 4.53
CA VAL A 14 7.46 6.00 4.26
C VAL A 14 7.34 7.37 4.93
N ILE A 15 8.36 7.74 5.69
CA ILE A 15 8.44 9.04 6.34
C ILE A 15 9.70 9.72 5.81
N ASN A 16 9.53 10.88 5.20
CA ASN A 16 10.63 11.74 4.80
C ASN A 16 10.58 13.04 5.61
N SER A 17 11.62 13.29 6.40
CA SER A 17 11.70 14.46 7.28
C SER A 17 13.09 15.08 7.24
N PRO A 18 13.44 15.80 6.17
CA PRO A 18 14.73 16.46 6.04
C PRO A 18 14.89 17.57 7.09
N THR A 19 16.12 17.78 7.57
CA THR A 19 16.42 18.82 8.56
C THR A 19 16.07 20.21 8.03
N GLY A 20 15.23 20.94 8.77
CA GLY A 20 14.80 22.30 8.41
C GLY A 20 13.74 22.37 7.30
N GLY A 21 13.27 21.23 6.78
CA GLY A 21 12.21 21.14 5.77
C GLY A 21 10.89 20.58 6.33
N PRO A 22 9.84 20.45 5.48
CA PRO A 22 8.58 19.87 5.89
C PRO A 22 8.65 18.35 6.01
N THR A 23 7.90 17.78 6.95
CA THR A 23 7.71 16.34 7.05
C THR A 23 6.66 15.89 6.04
N THR A 24 6.99 14.86 5.26
CA THR A 24 6.07 14.17 4.34
C THR A 24 5.86 12.73 4.81
N ILE A 25 4.61 12.29 4.82
CA ILE A 25 4.23 10.92 5.16
C ILE A 25 3.51 10.32 3.95
N THR A 26 3.99 9.17 3.48
CA THR A 26 3.40 8.41 2.38
C THR A 26 2.98 7.04 2.89
N ALA A 27 1.74 6.64 2.60
CA ALA A 27 1.24 5.30 2.86
C ALA A 27 0.99 4.58 1.53
N GLU A 28 1.69 3.46 1.32
CA GLU A 28 1.49 2.59 0.18
C GLU A 28 0.65 1.39 0.60
N LEU A 29 -0.37 1.07 -0.19
CA LEU A 29 -1.28 -0.03 0.09
C LEU A 29 -1.22 -1.02 -1.07
N PRO A 30 -1.20 -2.34 -0.80
CA PRO A 30 -1.23 -3.35 -1.84
C PRO A 30 -2.65 -3.49 -2.37
N TRP A 31 -2.95 -2.81 -3.47
CA TRP A 31 -4.18 -3.03 -4.21
C TRP A 31 -4.10 -4.39 -4.88
N ARG A 32 -5.13 -5.21 -4.72
CA ARG A 32 -5.29 -6.41 -5.52
C ARG A 32 -5.56 -5.95 -6.95
N GLU A 33 -4.68 -6.31 -7.89
CA GLU A 33 -5.12 -6.60 -9.25
C GLU A 33 -6.05 -7.81 -9.09
N GLU A 34 -7.31 -7.58 -8.69
CA GLU A 34 -8.33 -8.61 -8.63
C GLU A 34 -8.42 -9.14 -10.05
N GLY A 35 -7.90 -10.35 -10.22
CA GLY A 35 -7.52 -10.88 -11.51
C GLY A 35 -8.57 -10.52 -12.54
N ARG A 36 -8.16 -9.80 -13.59
CA ARG A 36 -8.88 -9.81 -14.85
C ARG A 36 -9.06 -11.29 -15.16
N GLY A 37 -10.23 -11.82 -14.81
CA GLY A 37 -10.45 -13.25 -14.72
C GLY A 37 -10.03 -13.82 -16.05
N VAL A 38 -9.05 -14.71 -16.06
CA VAL A 38 -8.90 -15.60 -17.20
C VAL A 38 -10.29 -16.23 -17.30
N PRO A 39 -11.08 -15.95 -18.36
CA PRO A 39 -12.37 -16.59 -18.48
C PRO A 39 -12.04 -18.07 -18.48
N SER A 40 -12.54 -18.78 -17.46
CA SER A 40 -12.49 -20.24 -17.45
C SER A 40 -13.42 -20.69 -18.57
N GLY A 41 -12.92 -20.61 -19.80
CA GLY A 41 -13.47 -21.27 -20.96
C GLY A 41 -13.22 -22.75 -20.72
N SER A 42 -14.17 -23.38 -20.05
CA SER A 42 -14.30 -24.83 -20.15
C SER A 42 -14.74 -25.15 -21.58
N PRO A 43 -14.09 -26.10 -22.28
CA PRO A 43 -14.53 -26.55 -23.60
C PRO A 43 -15.90 -27.22 -23.56
#